data_AF-A0A7X5P932-F1
#
_entry.id   AF-A0A7X5P932-F1
#
_cell.length_a   1.000
_cell.length_b   1.000
_cell.length_c   1.000
_cell.angle_alpha   90.00
_cell.angle_beta   90.00
_cell.angle_gamma   90.00
#
_symmetry.space_group_name_H-M   'P 1'
#
loop_
_entity.id
_entity.type
_entity.pdbx_description
1 polymer ?
#
loop_
_entity_poly.entity_id
_entity_poly.type
_entity_poly.pdbx_seq_one_letter_code
_entity_poly.pdbx_strand_id
1 'polypeptide(L)'
;MKGISNPELSRIDYLRNKYGKLTSEQINNRINLRGAVNDELERLYKSGISKKELGPAVAGVLDSETGKYYFGINNIKGKVPKELHPLIKERIDNIPKNILDSYSNRTLGAGSHAEVYALNEALLANPNAKLDNFMVYVVRSGKKLKPKGLPMPRCPHCEFITDGANYFPEVLKYGN
;
A
#
# COMPACT_ATOMS: atom_id res chain seq x y z
N MET A 1 4.45 32.58 45.16
CA MET A 1 4.85 31.38 44.40
C MET A 1 4.30 31.53 42.99
N LYS A 2 5.16 31.72 41.98
CA LYS A 2 4.73 31.79 40.57
C LYS A 2 4.36 30.37 40.12
N GLY A 3 3.10 30.16 39.74
CA GLY A 3 2.64 28.91 39.16
C GLY A 3 3.37 28.65 37.85
N ILE A 4 4.03 27.51 37.75
CA ILE A 4 4.67 27.04 36.52
C ILE A 4 3.53 26.58 35.61
N SER A 5 3.07 27.45 34.72
CA SER A 5 2.20 27.04 33.62
C SER A 5 3.05 26.24 32.64
N ASN A 6 2.87 24.92 32.62
CA ASN A 6 3.38 24.10 31.52
C ASN A 6 2.72 24.61 30.23
N PRO A 7 3.48 25.11 29.23
CA PRO A 7 2.87 25.50 27.97
C PRO A 7 2.27 24.25 27.32
N GLU A 8 0.96 24.28 27.06
CA GLU A 8 0.30 23.21 26.31
C GLU A 8 1.04 23.02 24.98
N LEU A 9 1.54 21.80 24.74
CA LEU A 9 2.18 21.42 23.49
C LEU A 9 1.23 21.76 22.33
N SER A 10 1.76 22.46 21.32
CA SER A 10 0.99 22.70 20.10
C SER A 10 0.55 21.38 19.47
N ARG A 11 -0.61 21.37 18.79
CA ARG A 11 -1.10 20.15 18.12
C ARG A 11 -0.05 19.57 17.17
N ILE A 12 0.72 20.42 16.48
CA ILE A 12 1.74 19.94 15.55
C ILE A 12 2.91 19.28 16.30
N ASP A 13 3.32 19.79 17.45
CA ASP A 13 4.39 19.20 18.25
C ASP A 13 3.95 17.91 18.93
N TYR A 14 2.70 17.83 19.39
CA TYR A 14 2.10 16.57 19.85
C TYR A 14 2.17 15.49 18.75
N LEU A 15 1.77 15.83 17.52
CA LEU A 15 1.79 14.88 16.40
C LEU A 15 3.21 14.45 16.05
N ARG A 16 4.16 15.39 16.03
CA ARG A 16 5.58 15.11 15.76
C ARG A 16 6.21 14.24 16.85
N ASN A 17 5.84 14.45 18.11
CA ASN A 17 6.33 13.65 19.23
C ASN A 17 5.73 12.23 19.21
N LYS A 18 4.45 12.10 18.83
CA LYS A 18 3.76 10.81 18.80
C LYS A 18 4.10 9.96 17.57
N TYR A 19 4.22 10.57 16.41
CA TYR A 19 4.34 9.88 15.12
C TYR A 19 5.67 10.12 14.41
N GLY A 20 6.56 10.94 14.99
CA GLY A 20 7.81 11.34 14.36
C GLY A 20 7.65 12.45 13.31
N LYS A 21 8.77 12.84 12.70
CA LYS A 21 8.83 13.75 11.56
C LYS A 21 9.30 12.97 10.34
N LEU A 22 8.64 13.18 9.21
CA LEU A 22 9.16 12.73 7.93
C LEU A 22 10.32 13.62 7.49
N THR A 23 11.33 13.02 6.90
CA THR A 23 12.39 13.75 6.20
C THR A 23 11.85 14.34 4.90
N SER A 24 12.52 15.35 4.37
CA SER A 24 12.18 15.93 3.05
C SER A 24 12.21 14.87 1.95
N GLU A 25 13.17 13.94 2.02
CA GLU A 25 13.26 12.81 1.11
C GLU A 25 12.04 11.88 1.19
N GLN A 26 11.61 11.51 2.40
CA GLN A 26 10.41 10.69 2.59
C GLN A 26 9.16 11.39 2.06
N ILE A 27 9.06 12.71 2.21
CA ILE A 27 7.94 13.50 1.66
C ILE A 27 7.99 13.47 0.12
N ASN A 28 9.15 13.71 -0.48
CA ASN A 28 9.33 13.68 -1.93
C ASN A 28 9.00 12.30 -2.50
N ASN A 29 9.50 11.23 -1.88
CA ASN A 29 9.21 9.86 -2.27
C ASN A 29 7.70 9.58 -2.26
N ARG A 30 6.97 10.04 -1.24
CA ARG A 30 5.51 9.92 -1.16
C ARG A 30 4.80 10.66 -2.29
N ILE A 31 5.21 11.90 -2.57
CA ILE A 31 4.64 12.70 -3.67
C ILE A 31 4.90 12.02 -5.01
N ASN A 32 6.12 11.56 -5.25
CA ASN A 32 6.52 10.94 -6.50
C ASN A 32 5.79 9.60 -6.72
N LEU A 33 5.70 8.74 -5.69
CA LEU A 33 4.97 7.49 -5.79
C LEU A 33 3.48 7.72 -6.08
N ARG A 34 2.87 8.76 -5.51
CA ARG A 34 1.47 9.13 -5.84
C ARG A 34 1.32 9.53 -7.30
N GLY A 35 2.24 10.36 -7.81
CA GLY A 35 2.26 10.72 -9.22
C GLY A 35 2.34 9.48 -10.10
N ALA A 36 3.34 8.63 -9.84
CA ALA A 36 3.58 7.40 -10.59
C ALA A 36 2.38 6.43 -10.60
N VAL A 37 1.71 6.25 -9.45
CA VAL A 37 0.53 5.39 -9.36
C VAL A 37 -0.67 5.97 -10.11
N ASN A 38 -0.85 7.29 -10.09
CA ASN A 38 -1.91 7.93 -10.86
C ASN A 38 -1.61 7.88 -12.38
N ASP A 39 -0.36 8.06 -12.78
CA ASP A 39 0.06 7.91 -14.18
C ASP A 39 -0.17 6.49 -14.68
N GLU A 40 0.15 5.49 -13.86
CA GLU A 40 -0.14 4.08 -14.17
C GLU A 40 -1.65 3.82 -14.28
N LEU A 41 -2.44 4.38 -13.36
CA LEU A 41 -3.89 4.28 -13.40
C LEU A 41 -4.46 4.90 -14.69
N GLU A 42 -3.96 6.06 -15.12
CA GLU A 42 -4.35 6.66 -16.40
C GLU A 42 -3.89 5.84 -17.60
N ARG A 43 -2.68 5.27 -17.57
CA ARG A 43 -2.17 4.37 -18.62
C ARG A 43 -3.09 3.16 -18.78
N LEU A 44 -3.48 2.53 -17.68
CA LEU A 44 -4.43 1.41 -17.66
C LEU A 44 -5.79 1.84 -18.23
N TYR A 45 -6.30 3.03 -17.89
CA TYR A 45 -7.55 3.53 -18.49
C TYR A 45 -7.44 3.72 -20.01
N LYS A 46 -6.32 4.31 -20.47
CA LYS A 46 -6.06 4.56 -21.90
C LYS A 46 -5.85 3.27 -22.69
N SER A 47 -5.39 2.18 -22.07
CA SER A 47 -5.24 0.89 -22.74
C SER A 47 -6.57 0.21 -23.09
N GLY A 48 -7.69 0.73 -22.57
CA GLY A 48 -9.02 0.15 -22.79
C GLY A 48 -9.32 -1.06 -21.89
N ILE A 49 -8.51 -1.29 -20.84
CA ILE A 49 -8.72 -2.39 -19.89
C ILE A 49 -10.17 -2.40 -19.36
N SER A 50 -10.78 -3.58 -19.34
CA SER A 50 -12.15 -3.69 -18.87
C SER A 50 -12.26 -3.47 -17.36
N LYS A 51 -13.46 -3.10 -16.89
CA LYS A 51 -13.76 -3.01 -15.45
C LYS A 51 -13.50 -4.34 -14.73
N LYS A 52 -13.75 -5.46 -15.40
CA LYS A 52 -13.55 -6.80 -14.83
C LYS A 52 -12.06 -7.02 -14.60
N GLU A 53 -11.24 -6.76 -15.61
CA GLU A 53 -9.79 -6.99 -15.58
C GLU A 53 -9.05 -6.04 -14.64
N LEU A 54 -9.36 -4.74 -14.63
CA LEU A 54 -8.69 -3.77 -13.76
C LEU A 54 -8.97 -4.02 -12.27
N GLY A 55 -10.16 -4.53 -11.95
CA GLY A 55 -10.55 -4.77 -10.57
C GLY A 55 -10.73 -3.48 -9.75
N PRO A 56 -10.74 -3.58 -8.41
CA PRO A 56 -11.04 -2.47 -7.51
C PRO A 56 -9.87 -1.52 -7.26
N ALA A 57 -8.62 -1.97 -7.40
CA ALA A 57 -7.46 -1.22 -6.95
C ALA A 57 -6.31 -1.28 -7.95
N VAL A 58 -5.49 -0.22 -7.91
CA VAL A 58 -4.15 -0.18 -8.51
C VAL A 58 -3.19 0.16 -7.39
N ALA A 59 -2.07 -0.54 -7.32
CA ALA A 59 -1.03 -0.31 -6.34
C ALA A 59 0.29 0.02 -7.03
N GLY A 60 1.11 0.83 -6.37
CA GLY A 60 2.51 1.01 -6.69
C GLY A 60 3.38 0.80 -5.47
N VAL A 61 4.61 0.35 -5.74
CA VAL A 61 5.69 0.23 -4.77
C VAL A 61 6.90 0.98 -5.29
N LEU A 62 7.43 1.88 -4.47
CA LEU A 62 8.76 2.47 -4.67
C LEU A 62 9.76 1.64 -3.89
N ASP A 63 10.79 1.13 -4.56
CA ASP A 63 12.04 0.74 -3.90
C ASP A 63 12.88 2.02 -3.68
N SER A 64 13.00 2.48 -2.44
CA SER A 64 13.73 3.72 -2.14
C SER A 64 15.24 3.58 -2.30
N GLU A 65 15.77 2.37 -2.32
CA GLU A 65 17.20 2.13 -2.53
C GLU A 65 17.59 2.29 -4.00
N THR A 66 16.72 1.83 -4.91
CA THR A 66 16.99 1.88 -6.36
C THR A 66 16.24 2.99 -7.10
N GLY A 67 15.24 3.60 -6.47
CA GLY A 67 14.36 4.59 -7.09
C GLY A 67 13.34 4.01 -8.06
N LYS A 68 13.23 2.68 -8.17
CA LYS A 68 12.35 2.00 -9.15
C LYS A 68 10.92 1.87 -8.64
N TYR A 69 9.97 1.97 -9.56
CA TYR A 69 8.55 1.77 -9.30
C TYR A 69 8.08 0.43 -9.87
N TYR A 70 7.24 -0.24 -9.10
CA TYR A 70 6.59 -1.50 -9.46
C TYR A 70 5.09 -1.34 -9.28
N PHE A 71 4.29 -1.91 -10.18
CA PHE A 71 2.85 -1.72 -10.17
C PHE A 71 2.10 -3.04 -10.16
N GLY A 72 0.89 -3.02 -9.61
CA GLY A 72 0.04 -4.19 -9.50
C GLY A 72 -1.44 -3.85 -9.61
N ILE A 73 -2.20 -4.81 -10.12
CA ILE A 73 -3.67 -4.81 -10.13
C ILE A 73 -4.17 -6.12 -9.54
N ASN A 74 -5.42 -6.15 -9.07
CA ASN A 74 -5.99 -7.37 -8.49
C ASN A 74 -6.11 -8.50 -9.52
N ASN A 75 -5.85 -9.74 -9.09
CA ASN A 75 -6.13 -10.92 -9.90
C ASN A 75 -7.62 -11.30 -9.81
N ILE A 76 -8.30 -11.29 -10.95
CA ILE A 76 -9.75 -11.54 -11.02
C ILE A 76 -10.16 -12.99 -10.72
N LYS A 77 -9.20 -13.92 -10.70
CA LYS A 77 -9.41 -15.34 -10.38
C LYS A 77 -8.97 -15.70 -8.97
N GLY A 78 -8.62 -14.69 -8.14
CA GLY A 78 -8.13 -14.93 -6.78
C GLY A 78 -6.77 -15.60 -6.71
N LYS A 79 -5.99 -15.59 -7.79
CA LYS A 79 -4.68 -16.23 -7.83
C LYS A 79 -3.60 -15.28 -7.35
N VAL A 80 -2.58 -15.85 -6.70
CA VAL A 80 -1.33 -15.18 -6.33
C VAL A 80 -0.42 -14.98 -7.55
N PRO A 81 0.64 -14.16 -7.49
CA PRO A 81 1.68 -14.10 -8.51
C PRO A 81 2.20 -15.49 -8.91
N LYS A 82 2.53 -15.68 -10.18
CA LYS A 82 3.03 -16.99 -10.68
C LYS A 82 4.39 -17.32 -10.08
N GLU A 83 5.25 -16.31 -9.97
CA GLU A 83 6.54 -16.38 -9.31
C GLU A 83 6.44 -15.58 -8.01
N LEU A 84 6.79 -16.20 -6.89
CA LEU A 84 6.69 -15.59 -5.58
C LEU A 84 8.07 -15.41 -4.97
N HIS A 85 8.37 -14.21 -4.47
CA HIS A 85 9.49 -14.01 -3.57
C HIS A 85 9.31 -14.89 -2.32
N PRO A 86 10.37 -15.55 -1.79
CA PRO A 86 10.24 -16.50 -0.68
C PRO A 86 9.49 -15.94 0.54
N LEU A 87 9.77 -14.69 0.90
CA LEU A 87 9.07 -13.99 1.99
C LEU A 87 7.56 -13.86 1.75
N ILE A 88 7.15 -13.46 0.53
CA ILE A 88 5.73 -13.27 0.22
C ILE A 88 5.02 -14.63 0.21
N LYS A 89 5.67 -15.66 -0.33
CA LYS A 89 5.17 -17.03 -0.29
C LYS A 89 4.95 -17.50 1.15
N GLU A 90 5.96 -17.36 1.99
CA GLU A 90 5.92 -17.76 3.40
C GLU A 90 4.78 -17.07 4.15
N ARG A 91 4.59 -15.76 3.94
CA ARG A 91 3.49 -15.02 4.57
C ARG A 91 2.11 -15.38 4.03
N ILE A 92 1.97 -15.76 2.76
CA ILE A 92 0.69 -16.24 2.21
C ILE A 92 0.34 -17.61 2.79
N ASP A 93 1.33 -18.51 2.87
CA ASP A 93 1.14 -19.87 3.36
C ASP A 93 0.83 -19.89 4.88
N ASN A 94 1.36 -18.91 5.62
CA ASN A 94 1.26 -18.84 7.09
C ASN A 94 0.31 -17.76 7.60
N ILE A 95 -0.67 -17.29 6.82
CA ILE A 95 -1.66 -16.33 7.32
C ILE A 95 -2.40 -16.93 8.53
N PRO A 96 -2.40 -16.27 9.70
CA PRO A 96 -3.14 -16.74 10.86
C PRO A 96 -4.63 -16.92 10.54
N LYS A 97 -5.23 -18.01 11.00
CA LYS A 97 -6.62 -18.37 10.68
C LYS A 97 -7.61 -17.25 11.01
N ASN A 98 -7.42 -16.53 12.11
CA ASN A 98 -8.26 -15.40 12.49
C ASN A 98 -8.18 -14.24 11.48
N ILE A 99 -7.00 -13.96 10.90
CA ILE A 99 -6.80 -12.95 9.86
C ILE A 99 -7.36 -13.45 8.53
N LEU A 100 -7.16 -14.73 8.22
CA LEU A 100 -7.70 -15.33 7.00
C LEU A 100 -9.24 -15.26 6.99
N ASP A 101 -9.87 -15.71 8.07
CA ASP A 101 -11.33 -15.74 8.22
C ASP A 101 -11.94 -14.33 8.28
N SER A 102 -11.21 -13.33 8.78
CA SER A 102 -11.75 -11.96 8.94
C SER A 102 -12.08 -11.26 7.61
N TYR A 103 -11.55 -11.74 6.49
CA TYR A 103 -11.74 -11.11 5.18
C TYR A 103 -12.05 -12.10 4.05
N SER A 104 -12.17 -13.39 4.32
CA SER A 104 -12.42 -14.45 3.33
C SER A 104 -13.66 -14.18 2.46
N ASN A 105 -14.76 -13.70 3.06
CA ASN A 105 -16.01 -13.38 2.35
C ASN A 105 -15.95 -12.10 1.50
N ARG A 106 -14.84 -11.34 1.55
CA ARG A 106 -14.66 -10.07 0.83
C ARG A 106 -13.49 -10.11 -0.16
N THR A 107 -12.86 -11.26 -0.33
CA THR A 107 -11.78 -11.49 -1.29
C THR A 107 -12.08 -12.72 -2.16
N LEU A 108 -11.41 -12.81 -3.32
CA LEU A 108 -11.38 -14.02 -4.13
C LEU A 108 -10.18 -14.92 -3.79
N GLY A 109 -9.22 -14.40 -3.02
CA GLY A 109 -8.03 -15.13 -2.58
C GLY A 109 -7.10 -14.23 -1.78
N ALA A 110 -6.52 -14.76 -0.70
CA ALA A 110 -5.46 -14.06 0.00
C ALA A 110 -4.23 -13.95 -0.91
N GLY A 111 -3.53 -12.81 -0.88
CA GLY A 111 -2.37 -12.58 -1.75
C GLY A 111 -2.69 -12.23 -3.21
N SER A 112 -3.97 -12.16 -3.59
CA SER A 112 -4.39 -11.89 -4.98
C SER A 112 -4.61 -10.40 -5.29
N HIS A 113 -4.22 -9.50 -4.40
CA HIS A 113 -4.50 -8.06 -4.49
C HIS A 113 -3.30 -7.26 -5.02
N ALA A 114 -3.62 -6.07 -5.52
CA ALA A 114 -2.69 -5.18 -6.23
C ALA A 114 -1.38 -4.94 -5.47
N GLU A 115 -1.45 -4.65 -4.17
CA GLU A 115 -0.27 -4.36 -3.34
C GLU A 115 0.67 -5.57 -3.18
N VAL A 116 0.13 -6.79 -3.15
CA VAL A 116 0.92 -8.01 -3.04
C VAL A 116 1.66 -8.28 -4.35
N TYR A 117 1.00 -8.07 -5.49
CA TYR A 117 1.65 -8.15 -6.80
C TYR A 117 2.77 -7.12 -6.92
N ALA A 118 2.51 -5.86 -6.62
CA ALA A 118 3.50 -4.79 -6.76
C ALA A 118 4.72 -5.01 -5.84
N LEU A 119 4.52 -5.41 -4.59
CA LEU A 119 5.62 -5.67 -3.65
C LEU A 119 6.39 -6.95 -4.01
N ASN A 120 5.70 -7.99 -4.48
CA ASN A 120 6.34 -9.22 -4.93
C ASN A 120 7.34 -8.95 -6.06
N GLU A 121 6.92 -8.21 -7.08
CA GLU A 121 7.82 -7.84 -8.19
C GLU A 121 9.01 -7.01 -7.72
N ALA A 122 8.78 -6.07 -6.78
CA ALA A 122 9.85 -5.25 -6.22
C ALA A 122 10.89 -6.10 -5.46
N LEU A 123 10.42 -7.06 -4.65
CA LEU A 123 11.29 -7.98 -3.90
C LEU A 123 12.03 -8.96 -4.81
N LEU A 124 11.40 -9.48 -5.85
CA LEU A 124 12.08 -10.33 -6.84
C LEU A 124 13.19 -9.56 -7.57
N ALA A 125 12.96 -8.27 -7.87
CA ALA A 125 13.94 -7.43 -8.54
C ALA A 125 15.09 -6.97 -7.62
N ASN A 126 14.84 -6.88 -6.32
CA ASN A 126 15.85 -6.52 -5.31
C ASN A 126 15.75 -7.43 -4.07
N PRO A 127 16.22 -8.70 -4.16
CA PRO A 127 16.02 -9.70 -3.12
C PRO A 127 16.80 -9.43 -1.84
N ASN A 128 17.76 -8.51 -1.87
CA ASN A 128 18.59 -8.13 -0.73
C ASN A 128 18.08 -6.87 -0.01
N ALA A 129 17.08 -6.18 -0.57
CA ALA A 129 16.51 -5.00 0.05
C ALA A 129 15.82 -5.35 1.37
N LYS A 130 15.94 -4.43 2.33
CA LYS A 130 15.13 -4.48 3.54
C LYS A 130 13.70 -4.08 3.20
N LEU A 131 12.73 -4.68 3.89
CA LEU A 131 11.31 -4.39 3.64
C LEU A 131 10.96 -2.90 3.81
N ASP A 132 11.59 -2.23 4.77
CA ASP A 132 11.39 -0.81 5.03
C ASP A 132 11.97 0.10 3.93
N ASN A 133 12.78 -0.41 3.01
CA ASN A 133 13.13 0.31 1.78
C ASN A 133 11.96 0.40 0.80
N PHE A 134 10.96 -0.49 0.91
CA PHE A 134 9.81 -0.47 0.03
C PHE A 134 8.70 0.41 0.60
N MET A 135 8.20 1.30 -0.24
CA MET A 135 7.07 2.16 0.09
C MET A 135 5.88 1.83 -0.80
N VAL A 136 4.76 1.44 -0.19
CA VAL A 136 3.56 0.92 -0.85
C VAL A 136 2.45 1.99 -0.82
N TYR A 137 1.81 2.21 -1.97
CA TYR A 137 0.66 3.11 -2.12
C TYR A 137 -0.43 2.46 -2.97
N VAL A 138 -1.68 2.54 -2.51
CA VAL A 138 -2.83 1.88 -3.16
C VAL A 138 -3.95 2.87 -3.36
N VAL A 139 -4.51 2.88 -4.58
CA VAL A 139 -5.65 3.72 -4.94
C VAL A 139 -6.80 2.91 -5.51
N ARG A 140 -8.01 3.43 -5.34
CA ARG A 140 -9.20 2.94 -6.03
C ARG A 140 -9.03 3.11 -7.52
N SER A 141 -9.31 2.04 -8.26
CA SER A 141 -9.24 2.08 -9.72
C SER A 141 -10.27 2.99 -10.36
N GLY A 142 -11.40 3.28 -9.69
CA GLY A 142 -12.48 4.09 -10.27
C GLY A 142 -13.45 3.33 -11.18
N LYS A 143 -13.09 2.14 -11.68
CA LYS A 143 -13.99 1.30 -12.51
C LYS A 143 -14.96 0.50 -11.64
N LYS A 144 -14.46 -0.16 -10.59
CA LYS A 144 -15.26 -0.98 -9.65
C LYS A 144 -15.58 -0.25 -8.36
N LEU A 145 -14.58 0.39 -7.74
CA LEU A 145 -14.75 1.28 -6.59
C LEU A 145 -14.49 2.72 -7.02
N LYS A 146 -15.44 3.61 -6.76
CA LYS A 146 -15.32 5.06 -7.05
C LYS A 146 -14.93 5.84 -5.78
N PRO A 147 -14.39 7.06 -5.88
CA PRO A 147 -13.87 7.69 -7.10
C PRO A 147 -12.50 7.13 -7.52
N LYS A 148 -12.12 7.38 -8.77
CA LYS A 148 -10.80 7.03 -9.33
C LYS A 148 -9.69 7.76 -8.56
N GLY A 149 -8.58 7.08 -8.27
CA GLY A 149 -7.37 7.69 -7.69
C GLY A 149 -7.44 7.95 -6.18
N LEU A 150 -8.58 7.67 -5.52
CA LEU A 150 -8.70 7.87 -4.08
C LEU A 150 -7.84 6.82 -3.33
N PRO A 151 -6.98 7.22 -2.37
CA PRO A 151 -6.25 6.28 -1.54
C PRO A 151 -7.19 5.29 -0.85
N MET A 152 -6.73 4.05 -0.68
CA MET A 152 -7.50 3.02 0.02
C MET A 152 -6.59 2.23 0.96
N PRO A 153 -7.11 1.77 2.12
CA PRO A 153 -6.35 0.97 3.07
C PRO A 153 -6.09 -0.43 2.50
N ARG A 154 -5.04 -1.11 3.00
CA ARG A 154 -4.85 -2.55 2.79
C ARG A 154 -5.97 -3.33 3.48
N CYS A 155 -6.38 -4.47 2.91
CA CYS A 155 -7.23 -5.40 3.65
C CYS A 155 -6.38 -6.19 4.67
N PRO A 156 -6.99 -6.84 5.68
CA PRO A 156 -6.25 -7.57 6.71
C PRO A 156 -5.25 -8.61 6.16
N HIS A 157 -5.62 -9.34 5.09
CA HIS A 157 -4.71 -10.29 4.45
C HIS A 157 -3.47 -9.59 3.90
N CYS A 158 -3.66 -8.49 3.18
CA CYS A 158 -2.56 -7.78 2.53
C CYS A 158 -1.71 -7.00 3.52
N GLU A 159 -2.30 -6.50 4.60
CA GLU A 159 -1.58 -5.90 5.71
C GLU A 159 -0.60 -6.90 6.32
N PHE A 160 -1.04 -8.13 6.59
CA PHE A 160 -0.16 -9.20 7.08
C PHE A 160 0.94 -9.57 6.06
N ILE A 161 0.56 -9.79 4.79
CA ILE A 161 1.51 -10.23 3.75
C ILE A 161 2.58 -9.16 3.47
N THR A 162 2.20 -7.89 3.47
CA THR A 162 3.08 -6.76 3.13
C THR A 162 3.61 -6.03 4.37
N ASP A 163 3.53 -6.67 5.55
CA ASP A 163 4.00 -6.08 6.81
C ASP A 163 5.50 -5.76 6.78
N GLY A 164 5.91 -4.71 7.47
CA GLY A 164 7.28 -4.19 7.46
C GLY A 164 7.61 -3.29 6.26
N ALA A 165 6.85 -3.34 5.17
CA ALA A 165 6.96 -2.31 4.13
C ALA A 165 6.32 -1.00 4.58
N ASN A 166 6.92 0.12 4.21
CA ASN A 166 6.36 1.44 4.51
C ASN A 166 5.05 1.62 3.76
N TYR A 167 3.95 1.70 4.48
CA TYR A 167 2.63 1.88 3.88
C TYR A 167 2.03 3.21 4.28
N PHE A 168 1.46 3.93 3.32
CA PHE A 168 0.69 5.13 3.59
C PHE A 168 -0.57 5.16 2.73
N PRO A 169 -1.74 5.31 3.32
CA PRO A 169 -2.73 6.23 2.82
C PRO A 169 -2.57 7.54 3.62
N GLU A 170 -2.83 8.67 2.98
CA GLU A 170 -3.21 9.85 3.76
C GLU A 170 -4.36 9.47 4.67
N VAL A 171 -4.30 9.93 5.93
CA VAL A 171 -5.35 9.72 6.94
C VAL A 171 -6.70 9.90 6.25
N LEU A 172 -7.39 8.78 6.03
CA LEU A 172 -8.78 8.85 5.62
C LEU A 172 -9.46 9.59 6.75
N LYS A 173 -10.07 10.74 6.47
CA LYS A 173 -11.03 11.32 7.40
C LYS A 173 -12.09 10.23 7.63
N TYR A 174 -11.98 9.53 8.75
CA TYR A 174 -13.10 8.79 9.30
C TYR A 174 -14.08 9.84 9.83
N GLY A 175 -15.30 9.85 9.29
CA GLY A 175 -16.37 10.82 9.62
C GLY A 175 -16.42 11.98 8.63
N ASN A 176 -17.57 12.30 8.04
CA ASN A 176 -18.93 12.16 8.57
C ASN A 176 -19.81 11.16 7.82
#